data_AF-A0A644VJ49-F1
#
_entry.id   AF-A0A644VJ49-F1
#
_cell.length_a   1.000
_cell.length_b   1.000
_cell.length_c   1.000
_cell.angle_alpha   90.00
_cell.angle_beta   90.00
_cell.angle_gamma   90.00
#
_symmetry.space_group_name_H-M   'P 1'
#
loop_
_entity.id
_entity.type
_entity.pdbx_description
1 polymer ?
#
loop_
_entity_poly.entity_id
_entity_poly.type
_entity_poly.pdbx_seq_one_letter_code
_entity_poly.pdbx_strand_id
1 'polypeptide(L)'
;MEKLLAYTNGYMETLRVVDVEDIDMLLDEVIEKSKIEEVKGRILREYLSILNYKNDFIPFIEQQNVTIDPEKIFGESEEKTFWRKANVVDKYNLGNITLDIPGVILQVQTNILRTQSLVADAILGQGEALDIFNARAQDAISIRENITNLETIQQLEVINSIDDSNVKAEMYKKVFEDCCNCPCQHITINKQ
;
A
#
# COMPACT_ATOMS: atom_id res chain seq x y z
N MET A 1 14.85 1.30 12.09
CA MET A 1 16.18 1.95 12.11
C MET A 1 16.84 1.57 13.42
N GLU A 2 17.58 0.47 13.38
CA GLU A 2 18.51 0.04 14.43
C GLU A 2 19.61 1.09 14.51
N LYS A 3 19.89 1.61 15.71
CA LYS A 3 21.04 2.52 15.88
C LYS A 3 22.23 1.67 16.24
N LEU A 4 23.04 1.44 15.22
CA LEU A 4 24.26 0.68 15.32
C LEU A 4 25.42 1.64 15.58
N LEU A 5 26.26 1.32 16.56
CA LEU A 5 27.49 2.03 16.82
C LEU A 5 28.58 1.49 15.91
N ALA A 6 29.17 2.37 15.09
CA ALA A 6 30.21 2.00 14.15
C ALA A 6 31.58 2.46 14.65
N TYR A 7 32.55 1.55 14.66
CA TYR A 7 33.96 1.86 14.89
C TYR A 7 34.76 1.55 13.62
N THR A 8 35.73 2.41 13.29
CA THR A 8 36.73 2.18 12.24
C THR A 8 38.04 2.84 12.64
N ASN A 9 39.17 2.23 12.27
CA ASN A 9 40.49 2.82 12.44
C ASN A 9 40.97 3.59 11.19
N GLY A 10 40.06 3.90 10.26
CA GLY A 10 40.35 4.58 8.99
C GLY A 10 40.42 3.65 7.77
N TYR A 11 40.39 2.33 7.99
CA TYR A 11 40.29 1.34 6.92
C TYR A 11 38.92 0.64 6.92
N MET A 12 38.36 0.41 5.73
CA MET A 12 37.03 -0.19 5.56
C MET A 12 36.93 -1.60 6.15
N GLU A 13 38.03 -2.36 6.12
CA GLU A 13 38.10 -3.74 6.65
C GLU A 13 37.96 -3.82 8.17
N THR A 14 38.14 -2.69 8.87
CA THR A 14 38.03 -2.62 10.34
C THR A 14 36.69 -2.07 10.81
N LEU A 15 35.77 -1.78 9.88
CA LEU A 15 34.45 -1.30 10.22
C LEU A 15 33.72 -2.37 11.03
N ARG A 16 33.48 -2.09 12.30
CA ARG A 16 32.65 -2.91 13.17
C ARG A 16 31.42 -2.14 13.57
N VAL A 17 30.31 -2.85 13.58
CA VAL A 17 28.98 -2.30 13.75
C VAL A 17 28.32 -3.15 14.84
N VAL A 18 28.03 -2.55 15.98
CA VAL A 18 27.45 -3.22 17.15
C VAL A 18 26.20 -2.49 17.61
N ASP A 19 25.29 -3.19 18.28
CA ASP A 19 24.16 -2.55 18.94
C ASP A 19 24.60 -1.82 20.22
N VAL A 20 23.72 -0.93 20.70
CA VAL A 20 23.97 -0.16 21.94
C VAL A 20 24.12 -1.08 23.17
N GLU A 21 23.48 -2.26 23.12
CA GLU A 21 23.56 -3.28 24.18
C GLU A 21 24.97 -3.86 24.30
N ASP A 22 25.67 -4.01 23.16
CA ASP A 22 27.00 -4.65 23.07
C ASP A 22 28.15 -3.63 23.04
N ILE A 23 27.88 -2.39 23.44
CA ILE A 23 28.89 -1.32 23.42
C ILE A 23 30.12 -1.67 24.27
N ASP A 24 29.91 -2.38 25.39
CA ASP A 24 30.97 -2.77 26.31
C ASP A 24 31.95 -3.75 25.65
N MET A 25 31.43 -4.70 24.87
CA MET A 25 32.25 -5.66 24.14
C MET A 25 33.13 -4.97 23.09
N LEU A 26 32.58 -3.97 22.38
CA LEU A 26 33.35 -3.20 21.40
C LEU A 26 34.43 -2.34 22.07
N LEU A 27 34.10 -1.65 23.16
CA LEU A 27 35.04 -0.76 23.85
C LEU A 27 36.16 -1.55 24.53
N ASP A 28 35.89 -2.75 25.06
CA ASP A 28 36.90 -3.64 25.64
C ASP A 28 37.96 -4.09 24.63
N GLU A 29 37.57 -4.30 23.37
CA GLU A 29 38.49 -4.73 22.31
C GLU A 29 39.33 -3.56 21.77
N VAL A 30 38.75 -2.36 21.72
CA VAL A 30 39.31 -1.21 20.99
C VAL A 30 40.08 -0.25 21.90
N ILE A 31 39.68 -0.13 23.17
CA ILE A 31 40.15 0.91 24.09
C ILE A 31 40.88 0.29 25.27
N GLU A 32 41.88 1.00 25.79
CA GLU A 32 42.54 0.65 27.04
C GLU A 32 41.54 0.64 28.22
N LYS A 33 41.55 -0.42 29.03
CA LYS A 33 40.59 -0.65 30.14
C LYS A 33 40.43 0.54 31.10
N SER A 34 41.47 1.34 31.27
CA SER A 34 41.45 2.54 32.13
C SER A 34 40.56 3.68 31.60
N LYS A 35 40.24 3.71 30.30
CA LYS A 35 39.51 4.80 29.64
C LYS A 35 38.13 4.41 29.13
N ILE A 36 37.74 3.15 29.23
CA ILE A 36 36.47 2.63 28.70
C ILE A 36 35.28 3.39 29.28
N GLU A 37 35.22 3.54 30.61
CA GLU A 37 34.12 4.24 31.27
C GLU A 37 34.02 5.73 30.89
N GLU A 38 35.16 6.40 30.70
CA GLU A 38 35.18 7.79 30.25
C GLU A 38 34.59 7.93 28.83
N VAL A 39 35.02 7.07 27.92
CA VAL A 39 34.58 7.10 26.52
C VAL A 39 33.12 6.66 26.41
N LYS A 40 32.73 5.59 27.10
CA LYS A 40 31.33 5.13 27.20
C LYS A 40 30.43 6.25 27.71
N GLY A 41 30.82 6.91 28.79
CA GLY A 41 30.07 8.04 29.36
C GLY A 41 29.94 9.23 28.40
N ARG A 42 30.95 9.52 27.59
CA ARG A 42 30.88 10.55 26.54
C ARG A 42 29.92 10.18 25.43
N ILE A 43 30.02 8.95 24.91
CA ILE A 43 29.15 8.47 23.82
C ILE A 43 27.69 8.47 24.28
N LEU A 44 27.39 7.85 25.42
CA LEU A 44 26.02 7.71 25.91
C LEU A 44 25.40 9.06 26.27
N ARG A 45 26.19 10.04 26.74
CA ARG A 45 25.70 11.39 27.03
C ARG A 45 25.09 12.07 25.80
N GLU A 46 25.74 11.95 24.65
CA GLU A 46 25.25 12.56 23.39
C GLU A 46 24.00 11.86 22.86
N TYR A 47 23.79 10.59 23.21
CA TYR A 47 22.62 9.82 22.80
C TYR A 47 21.48 9.81 23.81
N LEU A 48 21.67 10.38 25.01
CA LEU A 48 20.70 10.35 26.10
C LEU A 48 19.36 10.98 25.68
N SER A 49 19.42 12.16 25.07
CA SER A 49 18.26 12.90 24.61
C SER A 49 18.46 13.41 23.20
N ILE A 50 17.39 13.40 22.42
CA ILE A 50 17.34 13.96 21.08
C ILE A 50 16.32 15.09 21.07
N LEU A 51 16.65 16.17 20.37
CA LEU A 51 15.74 17.28 20.16
C LEU A 51 14.71 16.93 19.10
N ASN A 52 13.46 17.19 19.42
CA ASN A 52 12.36 17.07 18.48
C ASN A 52 12.27 18.28 17.53
N TYR A 53 11.38 18.25 16.52
CA TYR A 53 11.10 19.40 15.62
C TYR A 53 10.66 20.67 16.36
N LYS A 54 10.20 20.54 17.62
CA LYS A 54 9.84 21.63 18.53
C LYS A 54 10.99 22.09 19.44
N ASN A 55 12.16 21.47 19.32
CA ASN A 55 13.29 21.58 20.25
C ASN A 55 12.99 21.08 21.68
N ASP A 56 12.01 20.20 21.83
CA ASP A 56 11.75 19.51 23.09
C ASP A 56 12.72 18.33 23.25
N PHE A 57 13.30 18.16 24.44
CA PHE A 57 14.16 17.02 24.74
C PHE A 57 13.34 15.75 24.92
N ILE A 58 13.59 14.76 24.08
CA ILE A 58 12.97 13.44 24.19
C ILE A 58 14.05 12.42 24.60
N PRO A 59 13.85 11.66 25.70
CA PRO A 59 14.78 10.60 26.08
C PRO A 59 14.82 9.52 25.00
N PHE A 60 16.01 9.22 24.49
CA PHE A 60 16.20 8.34 23.35
C PHE A 60 16.81 6.98 23.74
N ILE A 61 17.72 6.96 24.72
CA ILE A 61 18.22 5.74 25.34
C ILE A 61 17.81 5.70 26.81
N GLU A 62 17.57 4.49 27.31
CA GLU A 62 17.26 4.24 28.71
C GLU A 62 18.09 3.07 29.24
N GLN A 63 18.43 3.12 30.51
CA GLN A 63 19.10 2.03 31.21
C GLN A 63 18.02 1.08 31.74
N GLN A 64 18.06 -0.18 31.32
CA GLN A 64 17.16 -1.21 31.82
C GLN A 64 17.94 -2.18 32.70
N ASN A 65 17.41 -2.40 33.91
CA ASN A 65 17.83 -3.50 34.77
C ASN A 65 16.86 -4.66 34.51
N VAL A 66 17.38 -5.77 33.98
CA VAL A 66 16.60 -7.00 33.82
C VAL A 66 17.10 -8.00 34.83
N THR A 67 16.24 -8.33 35.79
CA THR A 67 16.42 -9.49 36.65
C THR A 67 16.00 -10.70 35.85
N ILE A 68 16.97 -11.55 35.50
CA ILE A 68 16.67 -12.83 34.86
C ILE A 68 16.31 -13.80 35.98
N ASP A 69 15.02 -13.96 36.26
CA ASP A 69 14.54 -14.97 37.20
C ASP A 69 14.74 -16.38 36.58
N PRO A 70 15.63 -17.21 37.12
CA PRO A 70 16.05 -18.46 36.48
C PRO A 70 15.25 -19.67 36.95
N GLU A 71 14.01 -19.50 37.42
CA GLU A 71 13.12 -20.62 37.79
C GLU A 71 12.80 -21.57 36.61
N LYS A 72 13.39 -21.35 35.42
CA LYS A 72 13.28 -22.25 34.27
C LYS A 72 14.56 -22.91 33.76
N ILE A 73 15.79 -22.49 34.12
CA ILE A 73 16.99 -23.07 33.45
C ILE A 73 18.23 -23.34 34.34
N PHE A 74 18.76 -22.44 35.18
CA PHE A 74 20.08 -22.70 35.85
C PHE A 74 20.29 -22.19 37.29
N GLY A 75 19.27 -21.71 38.01
CA GLY A 75 19.33 -21.56 39.47
C GLY A 75 20.14 -20.38 40.07
N GLU A 76 20.74 -19.51 39.27
CA GLU A 76 21.37 -18.26 39.75
C GLU A 76 20.76 -17.04 39.07
N SER A 77 20.15 -16.14 39.87
CA SER A 77 19.59 -14.88 39.39
C SER A 77 20.72 -13.89 39.10
N GLU A 78 21.03 -13.68 37.83
CA GLU A 78 21.90 -12.60 37.39
C GLU A 78 21.06 -11.34 37.10
N GLU A 79 21.37 -10.24 37.79
CA GLU A 79 20.91 -8.92 37.39
C GLU A 79 21.84 -8.42 36.27
N LYS A 80 21.30 -8.25 35.06
CA LYS A 80 22.02 -7.62 33.96
C LYS A 80 21.46 -6.23 33.70
N THR A 81 22.37 -5.26 33.69
CA THR A 81 22.06 -3.87 33.35
C THR A 81 22.57 -3.58 31.96
N PHE A 82 21.69 -3.19 31.05
CA PHE A 82 22.06 -2.82 29.68
C PHE A 82 21.36 -1.55 29.23
N TRP A 83 21.94 -0.90 28.22
CA TRP A 83 21.39 0.31 27.61
C TRP A 83 20.57 -0.09 26.40
N ARG A 84 19.31 0.35 26.35
CA ARG A 84 18.43 0.08 25.21
C ARG A 84 17.88 1.37 24.62
N LYS A 85 17.45 1.28 23.36
CA LYS A 85 16.67 2.35 22.73
C LYS A 85 15.29 2.42 23.36
N ALA A 86 14.90 3.59 23.84
CA ALA A 86 13.56 3.82 24.35
C ALA A 86 12.51 3.69 23.23
N ASN A 87 11.36 3.10 23.55
CA ASN A 87 10.24 3.04 22.62
C ASN A 87 9.49 4.38 22.60
N VAL A 88 10.01 5.31 21.80
CA VAL A 88 9.49 6.68 21.68
C VAL A 88 8.41 6.74 20.60
N VAL A 89 7.27 7.34 20.94
CA VAL A 89 6.24 7.74 19.98
C VAL A 89 6.03 9.23 20.12
N ASP A 90 6.20 9.95 19.02
CA ASP A 90 6.04 11.40 18.97
C ASP A 90 4.76 11.77 18.21
N LYS A 91 4.15 12.90 18.60
CA LYS A 91 2.83 13.32 18.12
C LYS A 91 2.94 14.55 17.24
N TYR A 92 2.37 14.46 16.05
CA TYR A 92 2.23 15.57 15.13
C TYR A 92 0.77 15.95 14.93
N ASN A 93 0.45 17.22 15.19
CA ASN A 93 -0.89 17.75 15.00
C ASN A 93 -0.96 18.51 13.68
N LEU A 94 -1.77 18.02 12.74
CA LEU A 94 -2.08 18.68 11.48
C LEU A 94 -3.55 19.14 11.51
N GLY A 95 -3.78 20.38 11.96
CA GLY A 95 -5.13 20.91 12.12
C GLY A 95 -5.92 20.11 13.17
N ASN A 96 -6.93 19.36 12.70
CA ASN A 96 -7.81 18.54 13.55
C ASN A 96 -7.37 17.06 13.64
N ILE A 97 -6.27 16.67 12.98
CA ILE A 97 -5.79 15.29 12.98
C ILE A 97 -4.50 15.23 13.80
N THR A 98 -4.47 14.31 14.78
CA THR A 98 -3.26 13.94 15.50
C THR A 98 -2.71 12.65 14.90
N LEU A 99 -1.45 12.68 14.50
CA LEU A 99 -0.71 11.54 13.98
C LEU A 99 0.31 11.09 15.02
N ASP A 100 0.25 9.80 15.39
CA ASP A 100 1.23 9.16 16.26
C ASP A 100 2.33 8.54 15.37
N ILE A 101 3.55 9.05 15.48
CA ILE A 101 4.69 8.65 14.65
C ILE A 101 5.67 7.85 15.51
N PRO A 102 6.00 6.60 15.15
CA PRO A 102 7.00 5.84 15.88
C PRO A 102 8.39 6.45 15.67
N GLY A 103 9.02 6.89 16.75
CA GLY A 103 10.30 7.60 16.77
C GLY A 103 10.18 9.09 17.10
N VAL A 104 11.28 9.82 16.95
CA VAL A 104 11.37 11.28 17.15
C VAL A 104 11.28 11.99 15.81
N ILE A 105 10.44 13.02 15.70
CA ILE A 105 10.27 13.78 14.47
C ILE A 105 11.36 14.85 14.37
N LEU A 106 12.37 14.62 13.53
CA LEU A 106 13.48 15.59 13.39
C LEU A 106 13.08 16.86 12.63
N GLN A 107 12.25 16.71 11.60
CA GLN A 107 11.84 17.81 10.74
C GLN A 107 10.46 17.54 10.15
N VAL A 108 9.66 18.58 10.07
CA VAL A 108 8.36 18.56 9.37
C VAL A 108 8.45 19.48 8.16
N GLN A 109 8.17 18.94 6.99
CA GLN A 109 8.05 19.72 5.76
C GLN A 109 6.62 19.62 5.23
N THR A 110 5.97 20.77 5.10
CA THR A 110 4.62 20.86 4.55
C THR A 110 4.68 21.38 3.12
N ASN A 111 4.33 20.52 2.16
CA ASN A 111 4.21 20.90 0.76
C ASN A 111 2.74 21.15 0.44
N ILE A 112 2.36 22.41 0.22
CA ILE A 112 0.99 22.76 -0.18
C ILE A 112 0.91 22.64 -1.70
N LEU A 113 0.21 21.62 -2.19
CA LEU A 113 -0.15 21.53 -3.60
C LEU A 113 -1.24 22.56 -3.90
N ARG A 114 -1.10 23.30 -5.00
CA ARG A 114 -2.19 24.16 -5.49
C ARG A 114 -3.35 23.26 -5.91
N THR A 115 -4.48 23.40 -5.24
CA THR A 115 -5.71 22.62 -5.49
C THR A 115 -6.16 22.68 -6.95
N GLN A 116 -5.91 23.79 -7.66
CA GLN A 116 -6.24 23.92 -9.08
C GLN A 116 -5.55 22.85 -9.96
N SER A 117 -4.29 22.51 -9.66
CA SER A 117 -3.56 21.48 -10.41
C SER A 117 -4.07 20.07 -10.09
N LEU A 118 -4.42 19.79 -8.83
CA LEU A 118 -4.97 18.49 -8.43
C LEU A 118 -6.38 18.26 -9.00
N VAL A 119 -7.21 19.30 -9.03
CA VAL A 119 -8.55 19.23 -9.62
C VAL A 119 -8.46 19.06 -11.14
N ALA A 120 -7.55 19.77 -11.81
CA ALA A 120 -7.33 19.59 -13.24
C ALA A 120 -6.88 18.15 -13.57
N ASP A 121 -5.94 17.60 -12.79
CA ASP A 121 -5.47 16.21 -12.96
C ASP A 121 -6.59 15.19 -12.72
N ALA A 122 -7.40 15.37 -11.67
CA ALA A 122 -8.55 14.53 -11.39
C ALA A 122 -9.62 14.58 -12.48
N ILE A 123 -9.88 15.77 -13.08
CA ILE A 123 -10.83 15.92 -14.17
C ILE A 123 -10.28 15.32 -15.46
N LEU A 124 -8.99 15.51 -15.77
CA LEU A 124 -8.36 14.94 -16.96
C LEU A 124 -8.33 13.41 -16.90
N GLY A 125 -8.03 12.82 -15.73
CA GLY A 125 -8.11 11.37 -15.52
C GLY A 125 -9.54 10.80 -15.64
N GLN A 126 -10.56 11.58 -15.28
CA GLN A 126 -11.96 11.19 -15.50
C GLN A 126 -12.41 11.38 -16.96
N GLY A 127 -11.79 12.31 -17.71
CA GLY A 127 -12.06 12.53 -19.12
C GLY A 127 -11.75 11.32 -19.99
N GLU A 128 -10.61 10.66 -19.74
CA GLU A 128 -10.23 9.42 -20.44
C GLU A 128 -11.26 8.29 -20.20
N ALA A 129 -11.79 8.18 -18.99
CA ALA A 129 -12.83 7.20 -18.67
C ALA A 129 -14.15 7.48 -19.40
N LEU A 130 -14.51 8.76 -19.58
CA LEU A 130 -15.72 9.15 -20.30
C LEU A 130 -15.60 8.88 -21.81
N ASP A 131 -14.43 9.12 -22.40
CA ASP A 131 -14.18 8.83 -23.81
C ASP A 131 -14.19 7.33 -24.11
N ILE A 132 -13.59 6.51 -23.22
CA ILE A 132 -13.65 5.04 -23.34
C ILE A 132 -15.09 4.53 -23.21
N PHE A 133 -15.89 5.09 -22.32
CA PHE A 133 -17.29 4.70 -22.17
C PHE A 133 -18.10 4.98 -23.45
N ASN A 134 -17.95 6.17 -24.02
CA ASN A 134 -18.64 6.55 -25.25
C ASN A 134 -18.19 5.68 -26.44
N ALA A 135 -16.89 5.41 -26.56
CA ALA A 135 -16.36 4.51 -27.59
C ALA A 135 -16.94 3.09 -27.45
N ARG A 136 -16.92 2.51 -26.24
CA ARG A 136 -17.46 1.17 -25.99
C ARG A 136 -18.97 1.08 -26.22
N ALA A 137 -19.71 2.15 -25.93
CA ALA A 137 -21.15 2.18 -26.20
C ALA A 137 -21.44 2.17 -27.71
N GLN A 138 -20.67 2.91 -28.51
CA GLN A 138 -20.78 2.90 -29.96
C GLN A 138 -20.32 1.55 -30.55
N ASP A 139 -19.23 0.99 -30.04
CA ASP A 139 -18.74 -0.33 -30.45
C ASP A 139 -19.79 -1.42 -30.16
N ALA A 140 -20.45 -1.38 -29.00
CA ALA A 140 -21.49 -2.34 -28.67
C ALA A 140 -22.70 -2.27 -29.62
N ILE A 141 -23.06 -1.06 -30.08
CA ILE A 141 -24.12 -0.87 -31.08
C ILE A 141 -23.69 -1.46 -32.43
N SER A 142 -22.47 -1.15 -32.88
CA SER A 142 -21.93 -1.68 -34.14
C SER A 142 -21.80 -3.21 -34.12
N ILE A 143 -21.30 -3.78 -33.01
CA ILE A 143 -21.22 -5.23 -32.82
C ILE A 143 -22.60 -5.85 -32.86
N ARG A 144 -23.60 -5.24 -32.19
CA ARG A 144 -24.98 -5.76 -32.21
C ARG A 144 -25.55 -5.77 -33.62
N GLU A 145 -25.37 -4.70 -34.39
CA GLU A 145 -25.82 -4.63 -35.79
C GLU A 145 -25.11 -5.68 -36.65
N ASN A 146 -23.81 -5.87 -36.47
CA ASN A 146 -23.05 -6.90 -37.16
C ASN A 146 -23.53 -8.32 -36.81
N ILE A 147 -23.83 -8.58 -35.53
CA ILE A 147 -24.40 -9.87 -35.10
C ILE A 147 -25.77 -10.09 -35.75
N THR A 148 -26.66 -9.10 -35.75
CA THR A 148 -27.97 -9.24 -36.41
C THR A 148 -27.87 -9.48 -37.91
N ASN A 149 -26.89 -8.84 -38.57
CA ASN A 149 -26.62 -9.08 -39.99
C ASN A 149 -26.09 -10.50 -40.22
N LEU A 150 -25.18 -10.99 -39.37
CA LEU A 150 -24.65 -12.35 -39.44
C LEU A 150 -25.72 -13.41 -39.16
N GLU A 151 -26.58 -13.20 -38.17
CA GLU A 151 -27.72 -14.08 -37.87
C GLU A 151 -28.65 -14.18 -39.09
N THR A 152 -28.97 -13.05 -39.71
CA THR A 152 -29.79 -13.01 -40.91
C THR A 152 -29.13 -13.78 -42.06
N ILE A 153 -27.82 -13.60 -42.28
CA ILE A 153 -27.06 -14.33 -43.31
C ILE A 153 -27.06 -15.83 -43.03
N GLN A 154 -26.84 -16.23 -41.77
CA GLN A 154 -26.83 -17.64 -41.37
C GLN A 154 -28.20 -18.30 -41.57
N GLN A 155 -29.29 -17.60 -41.22
CA GLN A 155 -30.66 -18.06 -41.47
C GLN A 155 -30.89 -18.27 -42.97
N LEU A 156 -30.45 -17.34 -43.82
CA LEU A 156 -30.53 -17.48 -45.28
C LEU A 156 -29.71 -18.66 -45.80
N GLU A 157 -28.51 -18.89 -45.27
CA GLU A 157 -27.65 -20.01 -45.67
C GLU A 157 -28.29 -21.37 -45.35
N VAL A 158 -28.81 -21.54 -44.13
CA VAL A 158 -29.51 -22.77 -43.72
C VAL A 158 -30.69 -23.06 -44.64
N ILE A 159 -31.52 -22.05 -44.94
CA ILE A 159 -32.65 -22.24 -45.85
C ILE A 159 -32.18 -22.55 -47.28
N ASN A 160 -31.06 -21.97 -47.71
CA ASN A 160 -30.50 -22.23 -49.05
C ASN A 160 -29.92 -23.62 -49.22
N SER A 161 -29.48 -24.28 -48.14
CA SER A 161 -28.97 -25.66 -48.16
C SER A 161 -30.04 -26.75 -48.31
N ILE A 162 -31.33 -26.38 -48.31
CA ILE A 162 -32.45 -27.31 -48.50
C ILE A 162 -32.74 -27.48 -50.00
N ASP A 163 -32.62 -28.70 -50.51
CA ASP A 163 -32.75 -29.03 -51.94
C ASP A 163 -34.21 -29.01 -52.47
N ASP A 164 -35.22 -29.18 -51.59
CA ASP A 164 -36.64 -29.22 -51.96
C ASP A 164 -37.29 -27.82 -52.02
N SER A 165 -37.63 -27.38 -53.24
CA SER A 165 -38.16 -26.02 -53.52
C SER A 165 -39.47 -25.69 -52.77
N ASN A 166 -40.33 -26.67 -52.51
CA ASN A 166 -41.60 -26.44 -51.81
C ASN A 166 -41.43 -26.29 -50.29
N VAL A 167 -40.52 -27.08 -49.69
CA VAL A 167 -40.20 -27.01 -48.25
C VAL A 167 -39.41 -25.74 -47.95
N LYS A 168 -38.55 -25.32 -48.88
CA LYS A 168 -37.78 -24.06 -48.81
C LYS A 168 -38.69 -22.83 -48.68
N ALA A 169 -39.74 -22.74 -49.49
CA ALA A 169 -40.71 -21.65 -49.42
C ALA A 169 -41.50 -21.63 -48.09
N GLU A 170 -41.81 -22.80 -47.54
CA GLU A 170 -42.50 -22.93 -46.24
C GLU A 170 -41.60 -22.51 -45.06
N MET A 171 -40.31 -22.86 -45.10
CA MET A 171 -39.34 -22.49 -44.07
C MET A 171 -38.98 -21.00 -44.12
N TYR A 172 -38.87 -20.40 -45.31
CA TYR A 172 -38.78 -18.95 -45.45
C TYR A 172 -39.95 -18.23 -44.77
N LYS A 173 -41.17 -18.75 -44.95
CA LYS A 173 -42.36 -18.19 -44.32
C LYS A 173 -42.30 -18.27 -42.79
N LYS A 174 -41.79 -19.37 -42.22
CA LYS A 174 -41.67 -19.56 -40.76
C LYS A 174 -40.57 -18.72 -40.10
N VAL A 175 -39.52 -18.35 -40.84
CA VAL A 175 -38.38 -17.58 -40.31
C VAL A 175 -38.63 -16.06 -40.39
N PHE A 176 -39.34 -15.60 -41.42
CA PHE A 176 -39.50 -14.15 -41.69
C PHE A 176 -40.92 -13.59 -41.49
N GLU A 177 -41.97 -14.42 -41.37
CA GLU A 177 -43.27 -13.95 -40.89
C GLU A 177 -43.40 -14.20 -39.38
N ASP A 178 -43.78 -13.16 -38.64
CA ASP A 178 -44.27 -13.30 -37.27
C ASP A 178 -45.37 -14.36 -37.24
N CYS A 179 -45.20 -15.38 -36.39
CA CYS A 179 -46.18 -16.42 -36.13
C CYS A 179 -47.61 -15.88 -36.21
N CYS A 180 -48.34 -16.32 -37.23
CA CYS A 180 -49.73 -15.98 -37.43
C CYS A 180 -50.55 -16.20 -36.14
N ASN A 181 -51.17 -15.12 -35.66
CA ASN A 181 -52.38 -15.08 -34.82
C ASN A 181 -52.40 -15.98 -33.57
N CYS A 182 -51.72 -15.54 -32.50
CA CYS A 182 -52.09 -15.91 -31.14
C CYS A 182 -52.68 -14.66 -30.46
N PRO A 183 -53.85 -14.74 -29.79
CA PRO A 183 -54.59 -13.56 -29.35
C PRO A 183 -53.76 -12.71 -28.38
N CYS A 184 -53.56 -11.44 -28.74
CA CYS A 184 -52.90 -10.42 -27.95
C CYS A 184 -53.60 -10.26 -26.59
N GLN A 185 -52.97 -10.69 -25.49
CA GLN A 185 -53.32 -10.18 -24.18
C GLN A 185 -52.69 -8.79 -24.03
N HIS A 186 -53.52 -7.76 -24.19
CA HIS A 186 -53.22 -6.41 -23.73
C HIS A 186 -52.91 -6.45 -22.23
N ILE A 187 -51.63 -6.30 -21.86
CA ILE A 187 -51.27 -5.86 -20.52
C ILE A 187 -51.14 -4.34 -20.58
N THR A 188 -52.22 -3.67 -20.18
CA THR A 188 -52.22 -2.23 -19.94
C THR A 188 -51.39 -1.96 -18.69
N ILE A 189 -50.18 -1.41 -18.86
CA ILE A 189 -49.40 -0.91 -17.72
C ILE A 189 -49.86 0.54 -17.47
N ASN A 190 -50.63 0.72 -16.39
CA ASN A 190 -50.93 2.05 -15.85
C ASN A 190 -49.62 2.73 -15.43
N LYS A 191 -49.30 3.87 -16.07
CA LYS A 191 -48.33 4.83 -15.55
C LYS A 191 -49.01 5.71 -14.50
N GLN A 192 -48.42 5.76 -13.31
CA GLN A 192 -48.53 6.92 -12.41
C GLN A 192 -47.63 8.05 -12.93
#